data_AF-A0A6A6GGE9-F1
#
_entry.id   AF-A0A6A6GGE9-F1
#
_cell.length_a   1.000
_cell.length_b   1.000
_cell.length_c   1.000
_cell.angle_alpha   90.00
_cell.angle_beta   90.00
_cell.angle_gamma   90.00
#
_symmetry.space_group_name_H-M   'P 1'
#
loop_
_entity.id
_entity.type
_entity.pdbx_description
1 polymer ?
#
loop_
_entity_poly.entity_id
_entity_poly.type
_entity_poly.pdbx_seq_one_letter_code
_entity_poly.pdbx_strand_id
1 'polypeptide(L)'
;MKTTSMIAAIDFLFISATSAAALPVEITSSEVAAADLGKRDCPNCYCYGSGEQSSQGVAEGWARDACSANQGMFTGWYNPPQTKAMCPRDNGLGYVFELQNLNNREGFDINDYDCINKLTELIWFCPRGGEQTVAGWRFRVDPGNC
;
A
#
# COMPACT_ATOMS: atom_id res chain seq x y z
N MET A 1 43.97 -43.41 -65.44
CA MET A 1 45.12 -43.52 -64.51
C MET A 1 44.82 -42.68 -63.29
N LYS A 2 44.91 -43.28 -62.08
CA LYS A 2 45.26 -42.66 -60.78
C LYS A 2 44.31 -41.55 -60.26
N THR A 3 43.88 -41.43 -59.01
CA THR A 3 44.02 -42.07 -57.68
C THR A 3 43.17 -41.13 -56.79
N THR A 4 42.18 -41.59 -56.03
CA THR A 4 42.26 -41.88 -54.57
C THR A 4 42.06 -40.67 -53.64
N SER A 5 40.98 -40.78 -52.82
CA SER A 5 40.76 -40.29 -51.43
C SER A 5 40.63 -38.76 -51.19
N MET A 6 39.91 -38.22 -50.19
CA MET A 6 39.48 -38.64 -48.84
C MET A 6 38.13 -37.94 -48.48
N ILE A 7 37.11 -38.62 -47.93
CA ILE A 7 36.74 -38.76 -46.49
C ILE A 7 36.61 -37.44 -45.70
N ALA A 8 35.36 -37.10 -45.30
CA ALA A 8 34.94 -36.60 -43.98
C ALA A 8 33.39 -36.60 -43.94
N ALA A 9 32.73 -37.54 -43.26
CA ALA A 9 32.41 -37.57 -41.83
C ALA A 9 31.36 -36.50 -41.44
N ILE A 10 30.12 -36.93 -41.10
CA ILE A 10 29.54 -36.90 -39.71
C ILE A 10 29.11 -35.45 -39.36
N ASP A 11 27.83 -35.08 -39.29
CA ASP A 11 26.85 -35.49 -38.29
C ASP A 11 25.40 -35.30 -38.77
N PHE A 12 24.60 -36.38 -38.69
CA PHE A 12 23.14 -36.29 -38.67
C PHE A 12 22.71 -35.96 -37.24
N LEU A 13 22.62 -34.66 -36.92
CA LEU A 13 21.93 -34.23 -35.70
C LEU A 13 20.42 -34.17 -35.97
N PHE A 14 19.78 -35.30 -35.70
CA PHE A 14 18.37 -35.34 -35.34
C PHE A 14 18.17 -34.49 -34.08
N ILE A 15 17.50 -33.34 -34.22
CA ILE A 15 16.82 -32.71 -33.09
C ILE A 15 15.32 -32.84 -33.37
N SER A 16 14.74 -33.96 -32.92
CA SER A 16 13.30 -34.06 -32.79
C SER A 16 12.87 -33.11 -31.66
N ALA A 17 12.12 -32.07 -32.02
CA ALA A 17 11.46 -31.21 -31.07
C ALA A 17 10.44 -32.04 -30.28
N THR A 18 10.84 -32.53 -29.11
CA THR A 18 9.89 -33.03 -28.12
C THR A 18 9.29 -31.79 -27.47
N SER A 19 8.16 -31.33 -27.99
CA SER A 19 7.34 -30.33 -27.30
C SER A 19 6.94 -30.94 -25.96
N ALA A 20 7.58 -30.47 -24.89
CA ALA A 20 7.14 -30.75 -23.54
C ALA A 20 5.68 -30.30 -23.44
N ALA A 21 4.80 -31.25 -23.13
CA ALA A 21 3.42 -30.98 -22.79
C ALA A 21 3.41 -29.96 -21.65
N ALA A 22 2.87 -28.78 -21.93
CA ALA A 22 2.53 -27.81 -20.90
C ALA A 22 1.47 -28.49 -20.01
N LEU A 23 1.88 -28.89 -18.81
CA LEU A 23 0.92 -29.23 -17.77
C LEU A 23 0.12 -27.95 -17.45
N PRO A 24 -1.22 -28.01 -17.35
CA PRO A 24 -1.96 -26.89 -16.81
C PRO A 24 -1.50 -26.70 -15.37
N VAL A 25 -0.79 -25.60 -15.11
CA VAL A 25 -0.67 -25.08 -13.76
C VAL A 25 -2.09 -24.66 -13.37
N GLU A 26 -2.72 -25.43 -12.49
CA GLU A 26 -3.91 -24.98 -11.79
C GLU A 26 -3.47 -23.82 -10.89
N ILE A 27 -3.64 -22.61 -11.40
CA ILE A 27 -3.51 -21.39 -10.62
C ILE A 27 -4.61 -21.44 -9.59
N THR A 28 -4.27 -21.82 -8.36
CA THR A 28 -5.13 -21.65 -7.21
C THR A 28 -5.56 -20.18 -7.18
N SER A 29 -6.86 -19.94 -7.00
CA SER A 29 -7.55 -18.66 -7.17
C SER A 29 -7.04 -17.49 -6.31
N SER A 30 -5.93 -17.66 -5.58
CA SER A 30 -5.21 -16.60 -4.86
C SER A 30 -4.25 -15.78 -5.73
N GLU A 31 -3.89 -16.22 -6.94
CA GLU A 31 -2.86 -15.54 -7.77
C GLU A 31 -3.39 -14.84 -9.03
N VAL A 32 -4.67 -15.03 -9.40
CA VAL A 32 -5.29 -14.36 -10.57
C VAL A 32 -5.77 -12.94 -10.31
N ALA A 33 -5.50 -12.37 -9.13
CA ALA A 33 -5.83 -10.98 -8.77
C ALA A 33 -4.78 -9.94 -9.24
N ALA A 34 -3.84 -10.30 -10.13
CA ALA A 34 -2.72 -9.44 -10.50
C ALA A 34 -2.86 -8.70 -11.86
N ALA A 35 -3.98 -8.83 -12.56
CA ALA A 35 -4.19 -8.19 -13.87
C ALA A 35 -5.20 -7.03 -13.88
N ASP A 36 -5.81 -6.66 -12.74
CA ASP A 36 -6.51 -5.39 -12.57
C ASP A 36 -5.63 -4.43 -11.75
N LEU A 37 -4.53 -3.99 -12.38
CA LEU A 37 -3.60 -3.01 -11.84
C LEU A 37 -4.20 -1.59 -11.92
N GLY A 38 -5.41 -1.43 -11.39
CA GLY A 38 -6.13 -0.17 -11.26
C GLY A 38 -6.71 -0.06 -9.85
N LYS A 39 -5.84 0.33 -8.89
CA LYS A 39 -6.11 0.55 -7.45
C LYS A 39 -5.83 -0.68 -6.57
N ARG A 40 -4.55 -0.82 -6.20
CA ARG A 40 -4.10 -1.66 -5.07
C ARG A 40 -5.04 -1.47 -3.88
N ASP A 41 -5.57 -2.56 -3.34
CA ASP A 41 -6.57 -2.52 -2.27
C ASP A 41 -5.95 -2.13 -0.93
N CYS A 42 -6.60 -1.21 -0.21
CA CYS A 42 -6.44 -1.12 1.24
C CYS A 42 -7.55 -1.99 1.88
N PRO A 43 -7.22 -3.19 2.37
CA PRO A 43 -8.24 -4.17 2.75
C PRO A 43 -9.12 -3.75 3.94
N ASN A 44 -8.68 -2.78 4.75
CA ASN A 44 -9.41 -2.29 5.92
C ASN A 44 -9.78 -0.80 5.84
N CYS A 45 -9.65 -0.19 4.67
CA CYS A 45 -10.01 1.21 4.48
C CYS A 45 -11.48 1.34 4.07
N TYR A 46 -12.19 2.24 4.73
CA TYR A 46 -13.45 2.82 4.28
C TYR A 46 -13.15 4.16 3.59
N CYS A 47 -13.21 4.19 2.25
CA CYS A 47 -13.00 5.41 1.49
C CYS A 47 -14.29 6.22 1.35
N TYR A 48 -14.22 7.54 1.50
CA TYR A 48 -15.36 8.42 1.28
C TYR A 48 -15.71 8.53 -0.22
N GLY A 49 -17.01 8.56 -0.52
CA GLY A 49 -17.52 8.64 -1.90
C GLY A 49 -17.57 10.07 -2.48
N SER A 50 -17.43 11.09 -1.64
CA SER A 50 -17.51 12.51 -1.98
C SER A 50 -16.53 13.32 -1.13
N GLY A 51 -16.37 14.61 -1.44
CA GLY A 51 -15.40 15.49 -0.77
C GLY A 51 -14.27 15.93 -1.68
N GLU A 52 -13.34 16.71 -1.14
CA GLU A 52 -12.19 17.22 -1.88
C GLU A 52 -11.16 16.11 -2.13
N GLN A 53 -10.38 16.24 -3.20
CA GLN A 53 -9.29 15.30 -3.48
C GLN A 53 -8.01 15.73 -2.76
N SER A 54 -7.33 14.76 -2.18
CA SER A 54 -6.05 14.95 -1.50
C SER A 54 -4.91 15.11 -2.50
N SER A 55 -4.02 16.09 -2.27
CA SER A 55 -2.67 16.04 -2.84
C SER A 55 -1.84 15.01 -2.08
N GLN A 56 -1.72 13.80 -2.64
CA GLN A 56 -1.17 12.63 -1.95
C GLN A 56 0.22 12.87 -1.35
N GLY A 57 1.14 13.47 -2.12
CA GLY A 57 2.51 13.74 -1.65
C GLY A 57 2.57 14.76 -0.50
N VAL A 58 1.72 15.79 -0.54
CA VAL A 58 1.66 16.80 0.53
C VAL A 58 1.03 16.20 1.79
N ALA A 59 -0.07 15.46 1.62
CA ALA A 59 -0.74 14.77 2.71
C ALA A 59 0.17 13.74 3.40
N GLU A 60 0.95 12.98 2.63
CA GLU A 60 1.93 12.04 3.16
C GLU A 60 3.03 12.74 3.95
N GLY A 61 3.51 13.90 3.47
CA GLY A 61 4.49 14.72 4.19
C GLY A 61 4.00 15.09 5.60
N TRP A 62 2.78 15.62 5.71
CA TRP A 62 2.23 15.94 7.02
C TRP A 62 1.98 14.72 7.90
N ALA A 63 1.51 13.61 7.33
CA ALA A 63 1.34 12.37 8.09
C ALA A 63 2.68 11.90 8.70
N ARG A 64 3.77 11.96 7.92
CA ARG A 64 5.13 11.65 8.39
C ARG A 64 5.58 12.58 9.51
N ASP A 65 5.41 13.89 9.35
CA ASP A 65 5.80 14.87 10.36
C ASP A 65 4.99 14.67 11.66
N ALA A 66 3.69 14.43 11.55
CA ALA A 66 2.83 14.21 12.71
C ALA A 66 3.14 12.94 13.48
N CYS A 67 3.60 11.88 12.79
CA CYS A 67 3.91 10.59 13.39
C CYS A 67 5.36 10.43 13.83
N SER A 68 6.31 11.25 13.36
CA SER A 68 7.75 10.99 13.61
C SER A 68 8.61 12.22 13.89
N ALA A 69 8.11 13.45 13.70
CA ALA A 69 8.86 14.63 14.12
C ALA A 69 9.01 14.66 15.64
N ASN A 70 10.02 15.36 16.15
CA ASN A 70 10.17 15.55 17.58
C ASN A 70 8.93 16.26 18.13
N GLN A 71 8.13 15.56 18.93
CA GLN A 71 6.80 15.99 19.41
C GLN A 71 5.76 16.18 18.30
N GLY A 72 5.81 15.36 17.25
CA GLY A 72 4.75 15.30 16.24
C GLY A 72 3.37 15.08 16.89
N MET A 73 2.32 15.64 16.30
CA MET A 73 0.97 15.64 16.89
C MET A 73 0.48 14.26 17.35
N PHE A 74 0.87 13.21 16.64
CA PHE A 74 0.42 11.85 16.91
C PHE A 74 1.40 11.01 17.73
N THR A 75 2.53 11.57 18.12
CA THR A 75 3.52 10.93 18.98
C THR A 75 3.08 10.95 20.45
N GLY A 76 3.62 10.00 21.23
CA GLY A 76 3.45 9.94 22.66
C GLY A 76 2.09 9.41 23.11
N TRP A 77 1.97 9.25 24.42
CA TRP A 77 0.87 8.56 25.07
C TRP A 77 -0.54 9.04 24.66
N TYR A 78 -1.46 8.08 24.46
CA TYR A 78 -2.90 8.30 24.35
C TYR A 78 -3.61 7.73 25.57
N ASN A 79 -4.42 8.55 26.23
CA ASN A 79 -5.31 8.07 27.29
C ASN A 79 -6.43 7.18 26.70
N PRO A 80 -7.01 6.27 27.50
CA PRO A 80 -8.20 5.52 27.12
C PRO A 80 -9.49 6.32 27.38
N PRO A 81 -10.39 6.49 26.40
CA PRO A 81 -10.16 6.69 24.97
C PRO A 81 -9.79 8.15 24.67
N GLN A 82 -8.82 8.38 23.79
CA GLN A 82 -8.37 9.72 23.39
C GLN A 82 -8.27 9.81 21.87
N THR A 83 -8.72 10.94 21.33
CA THR A 83 -8.46 11.33 19.94
C THR A 83 -7.44 12.47 19.94
N LYS A 84 -6.43 12.37 19.09
CA LYS A 84 -5.58 13.50 18.68
C LYS A 84 -5.90 13.81 17.23
N ALA A 85 -5.87 15.09 16.87
CA ALA A 85 -6.21 15.54 15.54
C ALA A 85 -5.31 16.71 15.11
N MET A 86 -5.07 16.82 13.81
CA MET A 86 -4.48 18.01 13.20
C MET A 86 -5.20 18.38 11.92
N CYS A 87 -5.04 19.64 11.52
CA CYS A 87 -5.65 20.23 10.34
C CYS A 87 -4.64 21.13 9.61
N PRO A 88 -3.55 20.57 9.04
CA PRO A 88 -2.67 21.33 8.17
C PRO A 88 -3.42 21.80 6.91
N ARG A 89 -2.97 22.93 6.34
CA ARG A 89 -3.55 23.53 5.13
C ARG A 89 -2.48 23.66 4.05
N ASP A 90 -2.84 23.35 2.81
CA ASP A 90 -2.06 23.65 1.60
C ASP A 90 -2.96 24.35 0.59
N ASN A 91 -2.51 25.50 0.08
CA ASN A 91 -3.23 26.27 -0.95
C ASN A 91 -4.73 26.51 -0.66
N GLY A 92 -5.09 26.67 0.62
CA GLY A 92 -6.47 26.89 1.06
C GLY A 92 -7.27 25.60 1.33
N LEU A 93 -6.80 24.43 0.88
CA LEU A 93 -7.37 23.13 1.19
C LEU A 93 -6.81 22.65 2.54
N GLY A 94 -7.69 22.37 3.50
CA GLY A 94 -7.29 21.79 4.79
C GLY A 94 -7.46 20.29 4.83
N TYR A 95 -6.63 19.60 5.61
CA TYR A 95 -6.59 18.15 5.67
C TYR A 95 -6.75 17.71 7.11
N VAL A 96 -7.89 17.11 7.44
CA VAL A 96 -8.08 16.56 8.78
C VAL A 96 -7.38 15.22 8.86
N PHE A 97 -6.49 15.08 9.84
CA PHE A 97 -5.93 13.81 10.25
C PHE A 97 -6.37 13.55 11.68
N GLU A 98 -6.89 12.36 11.97
CA GLU A 98 -7.27 11.95 13.32
C GLU A 98 -6.75 10.56 13.63
N LEU A 99 -6.19 10.41 14.82
CA LEU A 99 -5.86 9.14 15.44
C LEU A 99 -6.60 9.02 16.76
N GLN A 100 -7.23 7.88 16.97
CA GLN A 100 -7.97 7.60 18.19
C GLN A 100 -7.59 6.23 18.78
N ASN A 101 -7.23 6.23 20.06
CA ASN A 101 -7.17 5.01 20.86
C ASN A 101 -8.61 4.57 21.19
N LEU A 102 -9.02 3.42 20.66
CA LEU A 102 -10.35 2.85 20.88
C LEU A 102 -10.44 1.99 22.15
N ASN A 103 -9.33 1.80 22.87
CA ASN A 103 -9.36 1.08 24.14
C ASN A 103 -9.96 1.97 25.23
N ASN A 104 -10.94 1.42 25.93
CA ASN A 104 -11.67 2.14 26.99
C ASN A 104 -11.04 1.98 28.38
N ARG A 105 -9.93 1.24 28.50
CA ARG A 105 -9.34 0.85 29.79
C ARG A 105 -7.86 1.16 29.90
N GLU A 106 -7.13 1.07 28.79
CA GLU A 106 -5.68 1.18 28.76
C GLU A 106 -5.23 2.24 27.77
N GLY A 107 -4.36 3.12 28.26
CA GLY A 107 -3.62 4.04 27.41
C GLY A 107 -2.38 3.37 26.86
N PHE A 108 -1.91 3.85 25.71
CA PHE A 108 -0.67 3.41 25.10
C PHE A 108 -0.26 4.41 24.02
N ASP A 109 0.98 4.28 23.59
CA ASP A 109 1.52 5.03 22.45
C ASP A 109 1.35 4.21 21.17
N ILE A 110 1.14 4.89 20.05
CA ILE A 110 1.15 4.24 18.75
C ILE A 110 2.60 4.15 18.26
N ASN A 111 2.95 3.04 17.58
CA ASN A 111 4.25 2.96 16.93
C ASN A 111 4.30 3.93 15.72
N ASP A 112 5.37 4.72 15.61
CA ASP A 112 5.55 5.67 14.50
C ASP A 112 5.41 5.02 13.12
N TYR A 113 5.93 3.80 12.93
CA TYR A 113 5.81 3.07 11.67
C TYR A 113 4.36 2.75 11.34
N ASP A 114 3.59 2.26 12.32
CA ASP A 114 2.17 1.96 12.15
C ASP A 114 1.36 3.24 11.89
N CYS A 115 1.66 4.31 12.63
CA CYS A 115 1.06 5.64 12.44
C CYS A 115 1.23 6.12 10.99
N ILE A 116 2.48 6.11 10.49
CA ILE A 116 2.79 6.54 9.12
C ILE A 116 2.13 5.63 8.10
N ASN A 117 2.30 4.31 8.25
CA ASN A 117 1.84 3.35 7.26
C ASN A 117 0.31 3.42 7.11
N LYS A 118 -0.43 3.49 8.22
CA LYS A 118 -1.90 3.52 8.16
C LYS A 118 -2.48 4.82 7.63
N LEU A 119 -1.89 5.97 7.96
CA LEU A 119 -2.29 7.22 7.32
C LEU A 119 -1.94 7.24 5.83
N THR A 120 -0.77 6.73 5.47
CA THR A 120 -0.30 6.67 4.08
C THR A 120 -1.17 5.75 3.23
N GLU A 121 -1.57 4.58 3.74
CA GLU A 121 -2.55 3.70 3.09
C GLU A 121 -3.85 4.47 2.76
N LEU A 122 -4.41 5.20 3.73
CA LEU A 122 -5.63 6.00 3.49
C LEU A 122 -5.40 7.08 2.41
N ILE A 123 -4.27 7.80 2.45
CA ILE A 123 -3.95 8.85 1.49
C ILE A 123 -3.86 8.31 0.05
N TRP A 124 -3.19 7.17 -0.14
CA TRP A 124 -2.93 6.62 -1.47
C TRP A 124 -4.12 5.84 -2.03
N PHE A 125 -4.90 5.16 -1.17
CA PHE A 125 -6.00 4.31 -1.60
C PHE A 125 -7.37 5.00 -1.55
N CYS A 126 -7.51 6.05 -0.75
CA CYS A 126 -8.72 6.86 -0.65
C CYS A 126 -8.43 8.33 -1.06
N PRO A 127 -8.47 8.66 -2.36
CA PRO A 127 -8.16 10.01 -2.85
C PRO A 127 -9.01 11.12 -2.25
N ARG A 128 -10.23 10.80 -1.78
CA ARG A 128 -11.18 11.74 -1.14
C ARG A 128 -11.18 11.64 0.38
N GLY A 129 -10.17 11.00 0.95
CA GLY A 129 -10.16 10.66 2.36
C GLY A 129 -10.95 9.39 2.67
N GLY A 130 -10.80 8.95 3.90
CA GLY A 130 -11.40 7.75 4.44
C GLY A 130 -11.02 7.54 5.88
N GLU A 131 -11.41 6.40 6.40
CA GLU A 131 -11.01 5.93 7.71
C GLU A 131 -10.68 4.45 7.69
N GLN A 132 -9.83 4.02 8.62
CA GLN A 132 -9.58 2.62 8.88
C GLN A 132 -9.52 2.36 10.37
N THR A 133 -9.98 1.18 10.77
CA THR A 133 -9.89 0.72 12.16
C THR A 133 -9.11 -0.59 12.20
N VAL A 134 -8.00 -0.61 12.94
CA VAL A 134 -7.12 -1.78 13.04
C VAL A 134 -6.42 -1.78 14.39
N ALA A 135 -6.33 -2.97 15.01
CA ALA A 135 -5.60 -3.18 16.26
C ALA A 135 -5.95 -2.19 17.40
N GLY A 136 -7.23 -1.82 17.54
CA GLY A 136 -7.67 -0.90 18.58
C GLY A 136 -7.39 0.59 18.31
N TRP A 137 -6.96 0.93 17.09
CA TRP A 137 -6.80 2.30 16.61
C TRP A 137 -7.81 2.62 15.52
N ARG A 138 -8.31 3.85 15.52
CA ARG A 138 -8.98 4.45 14.36
C ARG A 138 -8.09 5.52 13.76
N PHE A 139 -7.90 5.44 12.45
CA PHE A 139 -7.19 6.41 11.63
C PHE A 139 -8.18 7.05 10.69
N ARG A 140 -8.14 8.38 10.53
CA ARG A 140 -8.97 9.11 9.58
C ARG A 140 -8.14 10.16 8.85
N VAL A 141 -8.41 10.28 7.55
CA VAL A 141 -7.90 11.33 6.67
C VAL A 141 -9.08 11.92 5.93
N ASP A 142 -9.27 13.24 5.98
CA ASP A 142 -10.43 13.90 5.36
C ASP A 142 -10.02 15.26 4.76
N PRO A 143 -9.71 15.29 3.44
CA PRO A 143 -9.41 16.52 2.72
C PRO A 143 -10.65 17.41 2.58
N GLY A 144 -10.48 18.71 2.82
CA GLY A 144 -11.51 19.73 2.68
C GLY A 144 -12.35 19.98 3.94
N ASN A 145 -12.14 19.23 5.02
CA ASN A 145 -13.03 19.28 6.19
C ASN A 145 -12.44 20.02 7.41
N CYS A 146 -11.82 21.16 7.10
CA CYS A 146 -11.06 22.03 7.97
C CYS A 146 -11.61 23.47 7.87
#